data_AF-A0A2P5Z135-F1
#
_entry.id   AF-A0A2P5Z135-F1
#
_cell.length_a   1.000
_cell.length_b   1.000
_cell.length_c   1.000
_cell.angle_alpha   90.00
_cell.angle_beta   90.00
_cell.angle_gamma   90.00
#
_symmetry.space_group_name_H-M   'P 1'
#
loop_
_entity.id
_entity.type
_entity.pdbx_description
1 polymer ?
#
loop_
_entity_poly.entity_id
_entity_poly.type
_entity_poly.pdbx_seq_one_letter_code
_entity_poly.pdbx_strand_id
1 'polypeptide(L)'
;MSIQSKQRRDLRKKLAERLRHRAEDAAPAAPIEPHAELRDQQRTLLAGIVRRDGEWVLGMDGRIAGQSESAAQVLSLIMQAAELHERAGTPVRLMYSDALKDAAHADAQAQGLSFDEFKTRHAQVMRRDDGAAAPA
;
A
#
# COMPACT_ATOMS: atom_id res chain seq x y z
N MET A 1 7.52 -25.73 15.53
CA MET A 1 6.28 -24.93 15.63
C MET A 1 6.66 -23.45 15.53
N SER A 2 6.15 -22.69 14.56
CA SER A 2 6.62 -21.32 14.27
C SER A 2 5.64 -20.24 14.75
N ILE A 3 6.11 -19.40 15.67
CA ILE A 3 5.36 -18.37 16.41
C ILE A 3 5.05 -17.14 15.52
N GLN A 4 5.89 -16.88 14.49
CA GLN A 4 5.73 -15.74 13.58
C GLN A 4 4.47 -15.81 12.70
N SER A 5 3.94 -17.00 12.42
CA SER A 5 2.74 -17.14 11.58
C SER A 5 1.44 -16.83 12.32
N LYS A 6 1.41 -16.95 13.65
CA LYS A 6 0.22 -16.58 14.44
C LYS A 6 0.11 -15.06 14.56
N GLN A 7 1.20 -14.39 14.93
CA GLN A 7 1.23 -12.93 15.09
C GLN A 7 0.79 -12.18 13.83
N ARG A 8 1.25 -12.61 12.65
CA ARG A 8 0.84 -12.00 11.37
C ARG A 8 -0.64 -12.21 11.03
N ARG A 9 -1.21 -13.36 11.40
CA ARG A 9 -2.62 -13.67 11.14
C ARG A 9 -3.54 -12.86 12.05
N ASP A 10 -3.17 -12.73 13.32
CA ASP A 10 -3.93 -11.93 14.29
C ASP A 10 -3.88 -10.43 13.95
N LEU A 11 -2.73 -9.92 13.51
CA LEU A 11 -2.61 -8.53 13.01
C LEU A 11 -3.51 -8.30 11.79
N ARG A 12 -3.48 -9.21 10.80
CA ARG A 12 -4.36 -9.13 9.61
C ARG A 12 -5.84 -9.17 9.97
N LYS A 13 -6.24 -10.04 10.91
CA LYS A 13 -7.64 -10.18 11.33
C LYS A 13 -8.12 -8.92 12.07
N LYS A 14 -7.29 -8.38 12.96
CA LYS A 14 -7.56 -7.15 13.71
C LYS A 14 -7.62 -5.92 12.80
N LEU A 15 -6.76 -5.85 11.79
CA LEU A 15 -6.82 -4.82 10.73
C LEU A 15 -8.11 -4.95 9.91
N ALA A 16 -8.49 -6.17 9.50
CA ALA A 16 -9.70 -6.40 8.72
C ALA A 16 -11.00 -6.04 9.48
N GLU A 17 -11.06 -6.29 10.79
CA GLU A 17 -12.20 -5.90 11.61
C GLU A 17 -12.28 -4.39 11.82
N ARG A 18 -11.14 -3.71 12.00
CA ARG A 18 -11.08 -2.23 12.09
C ARG A 18 -11.48 -1.55 10.78
N LEU A 19 -11.06 -2.12 9.65
CA LEU A 19 -11.40 -1.64 8.31
C LEU A 19 -12.92 -1.70 8.04
N ARG A 20 -13.59 -2.76 8.49
CA ARG A 20 -15.06 -2.90 8.33
C ARG A 20 -15.83 -1.86 9.14
N HIS A 21 -15.40 -1.57 10.36
CA HIS A 21 -16.07 -0.59 11.23
C HIS A 21 -15.84 0.88 10.84
N ARG A 22 -14.77 1.19 10.09
CA ARG A 22 -14.42 2.59 9.77
C ARG A 22 -14.85 3.06 8.38
N ALA A 23 -15.23 2.14 7.50
CA ALA A 23 -15.83 2.47 6.19
C ALA A 23 -17.21 3.15 6.33
N GLU A 24 -17.88 3.00 7.48
CA GLU A 24 -19.16 3.64 7.79
C GLU A 24 -18.99 5.08 8.37
N ASP A 25 -17.77 5.47 8.75
CA ASP A 25 -17.47 6.71 9.46
C ASP A 25 -16.68 7.69 8.57
N ALA A 26 -17.26 8.05 7.42
CA ALA A 26 -16.72 9.07 6.53
C ALA A 26 -17.02 10.48 7.06
N ALA A 27 -16.48 10.81 8.24
CA ALA A 27 -16.41 12.18 8.73
C ALA A 27 -15.29 12.96 8.00
N PRO A 28 -15.50 14.26 7.69
CA PRO A 28 -14.53 15.07 6.94
C PRO A 28 -13.37 15.44 7.87
N ALA A 29 -12.16 14.96 7.59
CA ALA A 29 -11.02 15.16 8.49
C ALA A 29 -9.77 15.63 7.73
N ALA A 30 -9.32 16.83 8.13
CA ALA A 30 -7.99 17.42 7.94
C ALA A 30 -7.49 17.62 6.50
N PRO A 31 -6.60 18.62 6.25
CA PRO A 31 -5.93 18.75 4.97
C PRO A 31 -5.13 17.47 4.68
N ILE A 32 -5.59 16.73 3.68
CA ILE A 32 -4.98 15.48 3.25
C ILE A 32 -3.69 15.88 2.51
N GLU A 33 -2.53 15.56 3.07
CA GLU A 33 -1.25 15.75 2.38
C GLU A 33 -1.04 14.57 1.40
N PRO A 34 -1.12 14.80 0.08
CA PRO A 34 -0.85 13.76 -0.90
C PRO A 34 0.65 13.48 -0.92
N HIS A 35 1.00 12.24 -0.61
CA HIS A 35 2.38 11.78 -0.54
C HIS A 35 2.81 10.99 -1.76
N ALA A 36 1.88 10.37 -2.49
CA ALA A 36 2.11 9.85 -3.82
C ALA A 36 0.85 9.94 -4.67
N GLU A 37 1.02 10.06 -5.97
CA GLU A 37 -0.06 10.08 -6.96
C GLU A 37 0.38 9.30 -8.20
N LEU A 38 -0.47 8.36 -8.63
CA LEU A 38 -0.36 7.64 -9.88
C LEU A 38 -1.39 8.20 -10.85
N ARG A 39 -0.92 8.78 -11.95
CA ARG A 39 -1.79 9.40 -12.96
C ARG A 39 -1.58 8.79 -14.34
N ASP A 40 -2.63 8.71 -15.14
CA ASP A 40 -2.52 8.37 -16.57
C ASP A 40 -2.05 9.57 -17.42
N GLN A 41 -1.96 9.40 -18.74
CA GLN A 41 -1.64 10.49 -19.68
C GLN A 41 -2.70 11.60 -19.72
N GLN A 42 -3.96 11.26 -19.44
CA GLN A 42 -5.07 12.20 -19.36
C GLN A 42 -5.05 13.00 -18.03
N ARG A 43 -4.07 12.74 -17.16
CA ARG A 43 -3.91 13.30 -15.81
C ARG A 43 -5.02 12.85 -14.85
N THR A 44 -5.73 11.78 -15.19
CA THR A 44 -6.68 11.10 -14.30
C THR A 44 -5.90 10.45 -13.18
N LEU A 45 -6.34 10.65 -11.94
CA LEU A 45 -5.75 10.01 -10.77
C LEU A 45 -6.24 8.56 -10.69
N LEU A 46 -5.35 7.60 -10.91
CA LEU A 46 -5.64 6.17 -10.81
C LEU A 46 -5.49 5.68 -9.37
N ALA A 47 -4.42 6.12 -8.71
CA ALA A 47 -4.15 5.79 -7.31
C ALA A 47 -3.42 6.93 -6.60
N GLY A 48 -3.50 6.98 -5.27
CA GLY A 48 -2.77 7.95 -4.46
C GLY A 48 -2.48 7.43 -3.07
N ILE A 49 -1.38 7.88 -2.48
CA ILE A 49 -1.03 7.60 -1.09
C ILE A 49 -1.18 8.89 -0.30
N VAL A 50 -1.89 8.80 0.81
CA VAL A 50 -2.10 9.90 1.75
C VAL A 50 -1.77 9.43 3.16
N ARG A 51 -1.45 10.36 4.05
CA ARG A 51 -1.20 10.05 5.46
C ARG A 51 -2.36 10.57 6.30
N ARG A 52 -3.04 9.69 7.04
CA ARG A 52 -4.19 10.03 7.88
C ARG A 52 -4.03 9.39 9.25
N ASP A 53 -4.18 10.16 10.32
CA ASP A 53 -4.03 9.69 11.71
C ASP A 53 -2.70 8.95 11.98
N GLY A 54 -1.64 9.27 11.22
CA GLY A 54 -0.34 8.60 11.29
C GLY A 54 -0.21 7.33 10.47
N GLU A 55 -1.30 6.79 9.91
CA GLU A 55 -1.31 5.65 8.99
C GLU A 55 -1.16 6.09 7.53
N TRP A 56 -0.55 5.23 6.72
CA TRP A 56 -0.48 5.40 5.27
C TRP A 56 -1.69 4.75 4.62
N VAL A 57 -2.41 5.52 3.83
CA VAL A 57 -3.64 5.09 3.15
C VAL A 57 -3.42 5.14 1.65
N LEU A 58 -3.62 4.01 0.99
CA LEU A 58 -3.64 3.88 -0.47
C LEU A 58 -5.09 4.01 -0.94
N GLY A 59 -5.37 5.08 -1.69
CA GLY A 59 -6.60 5.25 -2.45
C GLY A 59 -6.42 4.81 -3.90
N MET A 60 -7.45 4.21 -4.49
CA MET A 60 -7.57 3.90 -5.92
C MET A 60 -8.96 4.29 -6.40
N ASP A 61 -9.07 4.98 -7.54
CA ASP A 61 -10.35 5.44 -8.12
C ASP A 61 -11.27 6.17 -7.12
N GLY A 62 -10.69 7.00 -6.26
CA GLY A 62 -11.44 7.75 -5.22
C GLY A 62 -11.95 6.90 -4.05
N ARG A 63 -11.54 5.62 -3.95
CA ARG A 63 -11.87 4.71 -2.83
C ARG A 63 -10.61 4.30 -2.10
N ILE A 64 -10.73 3.94 -0.82
CA ILE A 64 -9.60 3.38 -0.06
C ILE A 64 -9.40 1.93 -0.51
N ALA A 65 -8.25 1.66 -1.14
CA ALA A 65 -7.86 0.32 -1.57
C ALA A 65 -7.13 -0.45 -0.45
N GLY A 66 -6.42 0.25 0.42
CA GLY A 66 -5.77 -0.35 1.57
C GLY A 66 -5.16 0.69 2.51
N GLN A 67 -4.82 0.27 3.73
CA GLN A 67 -4.07 1.07 4.69
C GLN A 67 -2.95 0.24 5.33
N SER A 68 -1.90 0.92 5.75
CA SER A 68 -0.72 0.31 6.36
C SER A 68 -0.03 1.30 7.27
N GLU A 69 0.53 0.81 8.38
CA GLU A 69 1.43 1.60 9.21
C GLU A 69 2.81 1.75 8.55
N SER A 70 3.15 0.86 7.61
CA SER A 70 4.41 0.91 6.88
C SER A 70 4.29 1.66 5.55
N ALA A 71 5.12 2.70 5.41
CA ALA A 71 5.36 3.46 4.19
C ALA A 71 5.93 2.58 3.07
N ALA A 72 6.86 1.68 3.43
CA ALA A 72 7.50 0.79 2.47
C ALA A 72 6.48 -0.11 1.77
N GLN A 73 5.47 -0.57 2.51
CA GLN A 73 4.41 -1.42 2.00
C GLN A 73 3.44 -0.68 1.07
N VAL A 74 3.01 0.55 1.39
CA VAL A 74 2.13 1.28 0.47
C VAL A 74 2.87 1.74 -0.78
N LEU A 75 4.14 2.11 -0.64
CA LEU A 75 4.97 2.52 -1.77
C LEU A 75 5.23 1.33 -2.71
N SER A 76 5.53 0.14 -2.17
CA SER A 76 5.68 -1.06 -3.01
C SER A 76 4.39 -1.39 -3.77
N LEU A 77 3.22 -1.19 -3.15
CA LEU A 77 1.91 -1.41 -3.77
C LEU A 77 1.64 -0.45 -4.92
N ILE A 78 1.82 0.86 -4.73
CA ILE A 78 1.55 1.83 -5.80
C ILE A 78 2.53 1.68 -6.97
N MET A 79 3.78 1.29 -6.70
CA MET A 79 4.76 0.96 -7.75
C MET A 79 4.33 -0.28 -8.55
N GLN A 80 3.83 -1.32 -7.89
CA GLN A 80 3.31 -2.51 -8.57
C GLN A 80 2.05 -2.19 -9.40
N ALA A 81 1.15 -1.36 -8.87
CA ALA A 81 -0.01 -0.88 -9.61
C ALA A 81 0.42 -0.11 -10.87
N ALA A 82 1.42 0.77 -10.75
CA ALA A 82 1.98 1.48 -11.89
C ALA A 82 2.53 0.52 -12.95
N GLU A 83 3.31 -0.47 -12.54
CA GLU A 83 3.86 -1.48 -13.45
C GLU A 83 2.77 -2.33 -14.12
N LEU A 84 1.68 -2.66 -13.39
CA LEU A 84 0.54 -3.37 -13.94
C LEU A 84 -0.18 -2.55 -15.02
N HIS A 85 -0.38 -1.24 -14.79
CA HIS A 85 -0.97 -0.34 -15.78
C HIS A 85 -0.10 -0.20 -17.03
N GLU A 86 1.22 -0.03 -16.87
CA GLU A 86 2.17 -0.01 -17.98
C GLU A 86 2.08 -1.30 -18.82
N ARG A 87 2.05 -2.47 -18.16
CA ARG A 87 1.91 -3.77 -18.83
C ARG A 87 0.56 -3.93 -19.54
N ALA A 88 -0.49 -3.31 -19.02
CA ALA A 88 -1.80 -3.26 -19.66
C ALA A 88 -1.87 -2.27 -20.84
N GLY A 89 -0.75 -1.61 -21.18
CA GLY A 89 -0.68 -0.62 -22.25
C GLY A 89 -1.22 0.75 -21.84
N THR A 90 -1.42 1.00 -20.54
CA THR A 90 -1.80 2.30 -20.00
C THR A 90 -0.56 3.00 -19.47
N PRO A 91 0.01 3.96 -20.21
CA PRO A 91 1.13 4.75 -19.72
C PRO A 91 0.72 5.59 -18.51
N VAL A 92 1.47 5.45 -17.42
CA VAL A 92 1.22 6.07 -16.13
C VAL A 92 2.46 6.78 -15.60
N ARG A 93 2.21 7.85 -14.84
CA ARG A 93 3.22 8.63 -14.14
C ARG A 93 2.98 8.51 -12.65
N LEU A 94 3.93 7.90 -11.95
CA LEU A 94 3.97 7.87 -10.50
C LEU A 94 4.81 9.05 -9.99
N MET A 95 4.20 9.91 -9.18
CA MET A 95 4.88 10.95 -8.41
C MET A 95 4.81 10.59 -6.94
N TYR A 96 5.90 10.78 -6.21
CA TYR A 96 5.95 10.56 -4.76
C TYR A 96 6.81 11.63 -4.09
N SER A 97 6.48 11.94 -2.84
CA SER A 97 7.19 12.89 -2.00
C SER A 97 8.44 12.26 -1.36
N ASP A 98 9.44 13.09 -1.09
CA ASP A 98 10.65 12.66 -0.39
C ASP A 98 10.33 12.12 1.01
N ALA A 99 9.34 12.69 1.70
CA ALA A 99 8.89 12.21 3.01
C ALA A 99 8.40 10.73 2.98
N LEU A 100 7.64 10.35 1.94
CA LEU A 100 7.20 8.96 1.77
C LEU A 100 8.38 8.05 1.43
N LYS A 101 9.30 8.52 0.57
CA LYS A 101 10.49 7.78 0.20
C LYS A 101 11.38 7.53 1.42
N ASP A 102 11.66 8.55 2.22
CA ASP A 102 12.48 8.44 3.42
C ASP A 102 11.85 7.51 4.46
N ALA A 103 10.54 7.62 4.67
CA ALA A 103 9.80 6.71 5.55
C ALA A 103 9.86 5.26 5.04
N ALA A 104 9.70 5.04 3.74
CA ALA A 104 9.80 3.71 3.14
C ALA A 104 11.21 3.12 3.25
N HIS A 105 12.24 3.94 3.09
CA HIS A 105 13.62 3.52 3.32
C HIS A 105 13.86 3.21 4.80
N ALA A 106 13.39 4.04 5.73
CA ALA A 106 13.50 3.80 7.16
C ALA A 106 12.82 2.48 7.60
N ASP A 107 11.63 2.20 7.08
CA ASP A 107 10.90 0.95 7.33
C ASP A 107 11.62 -0.29 6.80
N ALA A 108 12.24 -0.19 5.62
CA ALA A 108 13.03 -1.27 5.05
C ALA A 108 14.30 -1.51 5.90
N GLN A 109 14.98 -0.43 6.28
CA GLN A 109 16.16 -0.46 7.15
C GLN A 109 15.84 -1.01 8.55
N ALA A 110 14.66 -0.72 9.10
CA ALA A 110 14.20 -1.30 10.37
C ALA A 110 14.04 -2.84 10.29
N GLN A 111 13.85 -3.38 9.09
CA GLN A 111 13.83 -4.81 8.82
C GLN A 111 15.19 -5.38 8.41
N GLY A 112 16.24 -4.55 8.38
CA GLY A 112 17.58 -4.92 7.93
C GLY A 112 17.66 -5.16 6.42
N LEU A 113 16.76 -4.58 5.64
CA LEU A 113 16.66 -4.76 4.19
C LEU A 113 16.84 -3.43 3.46
N SER A 114 17.36 -3.47 2.25
CA SER A 114 17.20 -2.34 1.32
C SER A 114 15.75 -2.24 0.85
N PHE A 115 15.33 -1.05 0.41
CA PHE A 115 13.96 -0.84 -0.10
C PHE A 115 13.66 -1.76 -1.29
N ASP A 116 14.63 -2.03 -2.17
CA ASP A 116 14.43 -2.92 -3.31
C ASP A 116 14.27 -4.39 -2.89
N GLU A 117 15.04 -4.85 -1.91
CA GLU A 117 14.86 -6.17 -1.30
C GLU A 117 13.50 -6.29 -0.59
N PHE A 118 13.09 -5.25 0.13
CA PHE A 118 11.78 -5.19 0.74
C PHE A 118 10.69 -5.28 -0.32
N LYS A 119 10.77 -4.49 -1.40
CA LYS A 119 9.82 -4.52 -2.53
C LYS A 119 9.73 -5.92 -3.14
N THR A 120 10.88 -6.56 -3.39
CA THR A 120 10.95 -7.91 -3.96
C THR A 120 10.33 -8.96 -3.03
N ARG A 121 10.67 -8.91 -1.74
CA ARG A 121 10.11 -9.81 -0.73
C ARG A 121 8.61 -9.59 -0.56
N HIS A 122 8.17 -8.35 -0.51
CA HIS A 122 6.77 -7.97 -0.39
C HIS A 122 5.96 -8.45 -1.59
N ALA A 123 6.45 -8.23 -2.81
CA ALA A 123 5.84 -8.76 -4.05
C ALA A 123 5.77 -10.30 -4.08
N GLN A 124 6.75 -11.00 -3.50
CA GLN A 124 6.69 -12.47 -3.35
C GLN A 124 5.63 -12.92 -2.35
N VAL A 125 5.46 -12.19 -1.23
CA VAL A 125 4.42 -12.47 -0.25
C VAL A 125 3.04 -12.25 -0.85
N MET A 126 2.83 -11.16 -1.58
CA MET A 126 1.53 -10.87 -2.20
C MET A 126 1.16 -11.90 -3.26
N ARG A 127 2.09 -12.28 -4.15
CA ARG A 127 1.87 -13.36 -5.12
C ARG A 127 1.51 -14.70 -4.46
N ARG A 128 2.03 -14.96 -3.25
CA ARG A 128 1.68 -16.15 -2.47
C ARG A 128 0.31 -16.04 -1.80
N ASP A 129 -0.11 -14.85 -1.38
CA ASP A 129 -1.45 -14.61 -0.81
C ASP A 129 -2.53 -14.62 -1.92
N ASP A 130 -2.26 -14.10 -3.12
CA ASP A 130 -3.17 -14.20 -4.28
C ASP A 130 -3.34 -15.65 -4.76
N GLY A 131 -2.28 -16.46 -4.71
CA GLY A 131 -2.34 -17.89 -5.02
C GLY A 131 -3.01 -18.76 -3.95
N ALA A 132 -3.33 -18.20 -2.77
CA ALA A 132 -4.08 -18.90 -1.73
C ALA A 132 -5.60 -18.69 -1.83
N ALA A 133 -6.07 -17.85 -2.77
CA ALA A 133 -7.47 -17.73 -3.12
C ALA A 133 -7.84 -18.65 -4.31
N ALA A 134 -8.10 -19.93 -3.99
CA ALA A 134 -8.81 -20.97 -4.77
C ALA A 134 -8.09 -21.60 -6.00
N PRO A 135 -8.40 -22.86 -6.41
CA PRO A 135 -9.62 -23.67 -6.14
C PRO A 135 -9.33 -25.06 -5.50
N ALA A 136 -10.27 -25.87 -5.00
CA ALA A 136 -11.72 -26.00 -5.17
C ALA A 136 -12.38 -26.51 -3.86
#